data_AF-A0A5T8FTB7-F1
#
_entry.id   AF-A0A5T8FTB7-F1
#
_cell.length_a   1.000
_cell.length_b   1.000
_cell.length_c   1.000
_cell.angle_alpha   90.00
_cell.angle_beta   90.00
_cell.angle_gamma   90.00
#
_symmetry.space_group_name_H-M   'P 1'
#
loop_
_entity.id
_entity.type
_entity.pdbx_description
1 polymer ?
#
loop_
_entity_poly.entity_id
_entity_poly.type
_entity_poly.pdbx_seq_one_letter_code
_entity_poly.pdbx_strand_id
1 'polypeptide(L)'
;MFFDWLSIEQDFGYQLPIISDVAYQRIHLESGEASALSQPTFQHRGSFCDVVSISIRGSVLKMTGNPSRWGRLDNLFGLPTVDACVMVFNKILLDLKLPAFTKCTRLMPGQSKETEKAHMVADGALIKELHITSNKSVGKGNEDDYISGLSTQPYRNSVPRLHSNGKSVDWLSKKGNVNLIYPTVYNKSHEIELHSLSKIKNKFSENSKEFNYISDVVNYCKDNGIVRFEQKLKSRFLQKQSLCYWGLSDYTLLNKLHTEFLDLDKKLSVNAMDFETISEHLISRGVVDTTRSANTTAMYAIQWFHGHIFDLNKKQVQTHRARLRKIGIDIAQKCNVSKFSPVVVKQTREIKVSDCVIPSWYVKPSHLRVA
;
A
#
# COMPACT_ATOMS: atom_id res chain seq x y z
N MET A 1 -0.87 -13.81 2.96
CA MET A 1 -1.47 -13.08 1.82
C MET A 1 -2.99 -13.12 1.93
N PHE A 2 -3.66 -12.00 1.65
CA PHE A 2 -5.11 -11.86 1.53
C PHE A 2 -5.44 -10.92 0.35
N PHE A 3 -6.73 -10.74 0.04
CA PHE A 3 -7.18 -9.97 -1.11
C PHE A 3 -7.92 -8.70 -0.71
N ASP A 4 -7.43 -7.53 -1.12
CA ASP A 4 -8.01 -6.23 -0.74
C ASP A 4 -8.96 -5.63 -1.76
N TRP A 5 -8.91 -6.05 -3.03
CA TRP A 5 -9.75 -5.49 -4.06
C TRP A 5 -10.04 -6.52 -5.12
N LEU A 6 -11.26 -6.48 -5.64
CA LEU A 6 -11.72 -7.31 -6.74
C LEU A 6 -12.48 -6.45 -7.74
N SER A 7 -12.13 -6.58 -9.02
CA SER A 7 -12.97 -6.17 -10.14
C SER A 7 -13.27 -7.42 -10.96
N ILE A 8 -14.53 -7.73 -11.16
CA ILE A 8 -15.01 -8.93 -11.84
C ILE A 8 -16.16 -8.57 -12.78
N GLU A 9 -16.25 -9.28 -13.90
CA GLU A 9 -17.22 -9.02 -14.95
C GLU A 9 -17.73 -10.32 -15.56
N GLN A 10 -19.00 -10.40 -15.91
CA GLN A 10 -19.58 -11.54 -16.61
C GLN A 10 -20.61 -11.05 -17.61
N ASP A 11 -20.62 -11.68 -18.79
CA ASP A 11 -21.69 -11.57 -19.76
C ASP A 11 -22.69 -12.71 -19.53
N PHE A 12 -23.95 -12.37 -19.26
CA PHE A 12 -25.01 -13.33 -18.99
C PHE A 12 -25.79 -13.75 -20.24
N GLY A 13 -25.54 -13.11 -21.39
CA GLY A 13 -26.23 -13.41 -22.66
C GLY A 13 -27.69 -12.93 -22.74
N TYR A 14 -28.21 -12.26 -21.73
CA TYR A 14 -29.56 -11.66 -21.72
C TYR A 14 -29.54 -10.27 -21.07
N GLN A 15 -30.51 -9.42 -21.42
CA GLN A 15 -30.63 -8.08 -20.84
C GLN A 15 -30.83 -8.16 -19.32
N LEU A 16 -29.90 -7.58 -18.56
CA LEU A 16 -29.95 -7.58 -17.11
C LEU A 16 -30.92 -6.51 -16.57
N PRO A 17 -31.48 -6.72 -15.36
CA PRO A 17 -32.29 -5.71 -14.68
C PRO A 17 -31.50 -4.43 -14.41
N ILE A 18 -32.12 -3.28 -14.66
CA ILE A 18 -31.57 -1.98 -14.29
C ILE A 18 -31.89 -1.71 -12.81
N ILE A 19 -30.90 -1.21 -12.07
CA ILE A 19 -31.01 -0.88 -10.65
C ILE A 19 -30.84 0.63 -10.36
N SER A 20 -30.61 1.42 -11.40
CA SER A 20 -30.43 2.87 -11.35
C SER A 20 -31.71 3.59 -11.80
N ASP A 21 -31.94 4.80 -11.30
CA ASP A 21 -33.08 5.64 -11.69
C ASP A 21 -33.02 6.09 -13.15
N VAL A 22 -31.81 6.07 -13.74
CA VAL A 22 -31.55 6.47 -15.12
C VAL A 22 -30.96 5.28 -15.91
N ALA A 23 -31.49 5.08 -17.11
CA ALA A 23 -30.93 4.21 -18.14
C ALA A 23 -30.87 4.97 -19.47
N TYR A 24 -29.95 4.56 -20.33
CA TYR A 24 -29.78 5.13 -21.65
C TYR A 24 -29.52 4.04 -22.69
N GLN A 25 -29.92 4.35 -23.91
CA GLN A 25 -29.74 3.52 -25.09
C GLN A 25 -29.06 4.36 -26.15
N ARG A 26 -28.03 3.82 -26.80
CA ARG A 26 -27.43 4.46 -27.97
C ARG A 26 -28.14 3.94 -29.21
N ILE A 27 -28.59 4.85 -30.07
CA ILE A 27 -29.22 4.54 -31.35
C ILE A 27 -28.22 4.95 -32.43
N HIS A 28 -27.88 4.02 -33.31
CA HIS A 28 -27.01 4.31 -34.45
C HIS A 28 -27.85 4.99 -35.54
N LEU A 29 -27.58 6.27 -35.81
CA LEU A 29 -28.45 7.09 -36.67
C LEU A 29 -28.52 6.60 -38.12
N GLU A 30 -27.44 6.00 -38.63
CA GLU A 30 -27.38 5.51 -40.02
C GLU A 30 -28.15 4.20 -40.21
N SER A 31 -28.14 3.29 -39.22
CA SER A 31 -28.77 1.97 -39.34
C SER A 31 -30.13 1.88 -38.63
N GLY A 32 -30.44 2.83 -37.74
CA GLY A 32 -31.62 2.80 -36.87
C GLY A 32 -31.54 1.76 -35.75
N GLU A 33 -30.44 0.98 -35.67
CA GLU A 33 -30.29 -0.06 -34.66
C GLU A 33 -30.02 0.52 -33.28
N ALA A 34 -30.74 0.01 -32.29
CA ALA A 34 -30.60 0.40 -30.90
C ALA A 34 -29.68 -0.59 -30.16
N SER A 35 -28.67 -0.07 -29.46
CA SER A 35 -27.81 -0.85 -28.57
C SER A 35 -28.58 -1.38 -27.35
N ALA A 36 -27.98 -2.29 -26.59
CA ALA A 36 -28.58 -2.77 -25.34
C ALA A 36 -28.68 -1.65 -24.28
N LEU A 37 -29.66 -1.77 -23.38
CA LEU A 37 -29.87 -0.80 -22.32
C LEU A 37 -28.67 -0.77 -21.36
N SER A 38 -28.17 0.44 -21.10
CA SER A 38 -27.07 0.67 -20.17
C SER A 38 -27.49 1.63 -19.06
N GLN A 39 -26.84 1.54 -17.91
CA GLN A 39 -27.04 2.48 -16.82
C GLN A 39 -25.72 3.13 -16.38
N PRO A 40 -25.77 4.29 -15.72
CA PRO A 40 -24.66 4.80 -14.94
C PRO A 40 -24.18 3.78 -13.91
N THR A 41 -22.93 3.91 -13.48
CA THR A 41 -22.38 3.07 -12.42
C THR A 41 -23.11 3.33 -11.12
N PHE A 42 -23.78 2.31 -10.61
CA PHE A 42 -24.48 2.34 -9.34
C PHE A 42 -23.47 2.16 -8.19
N GLN A 43 -23.53 3.04 -7.20
CA GLN A 43 -22.67 2.98 -6.01
C GLN A 43 -23.48 2.42 -4.84
N HIS A 44 -23.27 1.14 -4.53
CA HIS A 44 -23.91 0.52 -3.39
C HIS A 44 -23.07 0.73 -2.13
N ARG A 45 -23.67 1.36 -1.11
CA ARG A 45 -22.98 1.74 0.13
C ARG A 45 -23.24 0.72 1.25
N GLY A 46 -22.18 0.26 1.88
CA GLY A 46 -22.24 -0.59 3.07
C GLY A 46 -22.36 0.22 4.38
N SER A 47 -22.41 -0.51 5.50
CA SER A 47 -22.69 0.06 6.82
C SER A 47 -21.62 1.05 7.33
N PHE A 48 -20.35 0.87 6.98
CA PHE A 48 -19.21 1.58 7.61
C PHE A 48 -18.36 2.42 6.63
N CYS A 49 -19.00 2.94 5.57
CA CYS A 49 -18.41 3.72 4.47
C CYS A 49 -17.81 2.90 3.32
N ASP A 50 -18.02 1.59 3.30
CA ASP A 50 -17.67 0.75 2.16
C ASP A 50 -18.54 1.11 0.96
N VAL A 51 -17.94 1.09 -0.22
CA VAL A 51 -18.65 1.31 -1.47
C VAL A 51 -18.20 0.27 -2.46
N VAL A 52 -19.17 -0.39 -3.09
CA VAL A 52 -18.95 -1.22 -4.27
C VAL A 52 -19.64 -0.57 -5.46
N SER A 53 -18.94 -0.54 -6.58
CA SER A 53 -19.43 -0.01 -7.84
C SER A 53 -19.97 -1.15 -8.70
N ILE A 54 -21.21 -1.00 -9.18
CA ILE A 54 -21.89 -1.96 -10.05
C ILE A 54 -22.21 -1.25 -11.37
N SER A 55 -21.79 -1.82 -12.48
CA SER A 55 -22.06 -1.33 -13.83
C SER A 55 -22.77 -2.41 -14.63
N ILE A 56 -23.91 -2.06 -15.21
CA ILE A 56 -24.71 -2.95 -16.06
C ILE A 56 -24.79 -2.34 -17.46
N ARG A 57 -24.42 -3.14 -18.47
CA ARG A 57 -24.44 -2.76 -19.89
C ARG A 57 -25.01 -3.92 -20.70
N GLY A 58 -26.30 -3.85 -21.01
CA GLY A 58 -27.01 -4.94 -21.66
C GLY A 58 -26.95 -6.22 -20.81
N SER A 59 -26.22 -7.21 -21.32
CA SER A 59 -25.99 -8.49 -20.66
C SER A 59 -24.75 -8.54 -19.77
N VAL A 60 -23.92 -7.50 -19.77
CA VAL A 60 -22.67 -7.46 -19.03
C VAL A 60 -22.87 -6.82 -17.67
N LEU A 61 -22.58 -7.59 -16.62
CA LEU A 61 -22.49 -7.12 -15.25
C LEU A 61 -21.01 -6.98 -14.87
N LYS A 62 -20.64 -5.82 -14.34
CA LYS A 62 -19.33 -5.59 -13.74
C LYS A 62 -19.49 -5.08 -12.31
N MET A 63 -18.76 -5.69 -11.39
CA MET A 63 -18.70 -5.28 -9.98
C MET A 63 -17.26 -4.99 -9.57
N THR A 64 -17.05 -3.93 -8.79
CA THR A 64 -15.71 -3.51 -8.36
C THR A 64 -15.73 -2.92 -6.95
N GLY A 65 -14.80 -3.33 -6.09
CA GLY A 65 -14.68 -2.80 -4.73
C GLY A 65 -13.78 -3.65 -3.83
N ASN A 66 -13.82 -3.36 -2.52
CA ASN A 66 -13.06 -4.08 -1.50
C ASN A 66 -13.96 -5.10 -0.76
N PRO A 67 -13.95 -6.39 -1.13
CA PRO A 67 -14.75 -7.41 -0.45
C PRO A 67 -14.27 -7.69 0.99
N SER A 68 -12.98 -7.49 1.28
CA SER A 68 -12.39 -7.72 2.60
C SER A 68 -12.81 -6.67 3.64
N ARG A 69 -13.15 -5.47 3.19
CA ARG A 69 -13.65 -4.37 4.02
C ARG A 69 -15.18 -4.35 4.11
N TRP A 70 -15.89 -5.02 3.20
CA TRP A 70 -17.35 -4.92 3.13
C TRP A 70 -18.05 -5.28 4.45
N GLY A 71 -18.78 -4.31 5.00
CA GLY A 71 -19.47 -4.48 6.27
C GLY A 71 -18.55 -4.37 7.48
N ARG A 72 -17.37 -3.75 7.34
CA ARG A 72 -16.35 -3.59 8.38
C ARG A 72 -15.72 -2.20 8.31
N LEU A 73 -15.12 -1.76 9.41
CA LEU A 73 -14.48 -0.45 9.48
C LEU A 73 -13.09 -0.42 8.81
N ASP A 74 -12.42 -1.58 8.77
CA ASP A 74 -11.04 -1.72 8.34
C ASP A 74 -10.79 -3.01 7.52
N ASN A 75 -9.63 -3.05 6.87
CA ASN A 75 -9.11 -4.20 6.15
C ASN A 75 -7.64 -4.49 6.55
N LEU A 76 -7.32 -4.39 7.85
CA LEU A 76 -6.02 -4.80 8.34
C LEU A 76 -5.75 -6.26 7.97
N PHE A 77 -6.74 -7.14 8.16
CA PHE A 77 -6.74 -8.50 7.66
C PHE A 77 -7.98 -8.74 6.78
N GLY A 78 -7.78 -9.44 5.67
CA GLY A 78 -8.79 -9.68 4.65
C GLY A 78 -9.08 -11.15 4.37
N LEU A 79 -9.87 -11.37 3.33
CA LEU A 79 -10.27 -12.68 2.84
C LEU A 79 -9.08 -13.40 2.19
N PRO A 80 -8.88 -14.70 2.50
CA PRO A 80 -7.68 -15.43 2.09
C PRO A 80 -7.75 -16.00 0.68
N THR A 81 -8.95 -16.05 0.06
CA THR A 81 -9.15 -16.67 -1.26
C THR A 81 -10.00 -15.79 -2.17
N VAL A 82 -9.76 -15.93 -3.48
CA VAL A 82 -10.58 -15.29 -4.52
C VAL A 82 -12.03 -15.76 -4.44
N ASP A 83 -12.25 -17.06 -4.18
CA ASP A 83 -13.60 -17.62 -3.99
C ASP A 83 -14.36 -16.90 -2.87
N ALA A 84 -13.73 -16.66 -1.72
CA ALA A 84 -14.36 -15.94 -0.62
C ALA A 84 -14.69 -14.49 -1.00
N CYS A 85 -13.84 -13.82 -1.79
CA CYS A 85 -14.12 -12.49 -2.33
C CYS A 85 -15.35 -12.48 -3.25
N VAL A 86 -15.43 -13.45 -4.16
CA VAL A 86 -16.57 -13.55 -5.10
C VAL A 86 -17.85 -13.92 -4.35
N MET A 87 -17.79 -14.75 -3.31
CA MET A 87 -18.96 -15.05 -2.46
C MET A 87 -19.54 -13.79 -1.80
N VAL A 88 -18.68 -12.88 -1.31
CA VAL A 88 -19.14 -11.59 -0.76
C VAL A 88 -19.83 -10.75 -1.84
N PHE A 89 -19.28 -10.69 -3.05
CA PHE A 89 -19.90 -9.97 -4.16
C PHE A 89 -21.24 -10.60 -4.57
N ASN A 90 -21.29 -11.92 -4.73
CA ASN A 90 -22.52 -12.64 -5.06
C ASN A 90 -23.61 -12.41 -4.02
N LYS A 91 -23.26 -12.35 -2.74
CA LYS A 91 -24.23 -11.99 -1.70
C LYS A 91 -24.85 -10.61 -1.92
N ILE A 92 -24.01 -9.60 -2.21
CA ILE A 92 -24.48 -8.23 -2.48
C ILE A 92 -25.39 -8.22 -3.73
N LEU A 93 -25.01 -8.96 -4.78
CA LEU A 93 -25.82 -9.05 -5.99
C LEU A 93 -27.17 -9.70 -5.73
N LEU A 94 -27.22 -10.78 -4.95
CA LEU A 94 -28.47 -11.44 -4.57
C LEU A 94 -29.38 -10.52 -3.73
N ASP A 95 -28.81 -9.77 -2.79
CA ASP A 95 -29.54 -8.77 -1.99
C ASP A 95 -30.16 -7.67 -2.90
N LEU A 96 -29.49 -7.36 -4.02
CA LEU A 96 -29.95 -6.43 -5.05
C LEU A 96 -30.80 -7.09 -6.15
N LYS A 97 -31.16 -8.37 -6.02
CA LYS A 97 -31.92 -9.16 -7.01
C LYS A 97 -31.25 -9.25 -8.39
N LEU A 98 -29.92 -9.19 -8.43
CA LEU A 98 -29.11 -9.39 -9.63
C LEU A 98 -28.58 -10.83 -9.69
N PRO A 99 -28.27 -11.35 -10.89
CA PRO A 99 -27.71 -12.68 -11.02
C PRO A 99 -26.31 -12.74 -10.40
N ALA A 100 -26.01 -13.87 -9.75
CA ALA A 100 -24.70 -14.15 -9.18
C ALA A 100 -23.68 -14.48 -10.27
N PHE A 101 -22.42 -14.12 -10.05
CA PHE A 101 -21.31 -14.58 -10.87
C PHE A 101 -21.15 -16.11 -10.79
N THR A 102 -20.84 -16.74 -11.91
CA THR A 102 -20.57 -18.18 -12.02
C THR A 102 -19.12 -18.47 -12.38
N LYS A 103 -18.60 -19.60 -11.90
CA LYS A 103 -17.26 -20.07 -12.27
C LYS A 103 -17.21 -20.39 -13.77
N CYS A 104 -16.12 -20.00 -14.43
CA CYS A 104 -15.78 -20.50 -15.75
C CYS A 104 -15.60 -22.02 -15.67
N THR A 105 -16.14 -22.74 -16.65
CA THR A 105 -15.96 -24.18 -16.79
C THR A 105 -15.29 -24.55 -18.11
N ARG A 106 -15.43 -23.69 -19.14
CA ARG A 106 -14.85 -23.92 -20.46
C ARG A 106 -14.30 -22.64 -21.08
N LEU A 107 -13.28 -22.82 -21.92
CA LEU A 107 -12.75 -21.78 -22.80
C LEU A 107 -13.07 -22.15 -24.24
N MET A 108 -13.59 -21.20 -24.99
CA MET A 108 -14.01 -21.36 -26.38
C MET A 108 -13.32 -20.32 -27.26
N PRO A 109 -12.88 -20.66 -28.48
CA PRO A 109 -12.40 -19.66 -29.42
C PRO A 109 -13.57 -18.74 -29.83
N GLY A 110 -13.39 -17.44 -29.62
CA GLY A 110 -14.28 -16.41 -30.11
C GLY A 110 -14.08 -16.14 -31.59
N GLN A 111 -15.03 -15.44 -32.20
CA GLN A 111 -14.90 -14.99 -33.59
C GLN A 111 -13.83 -13.89 -33.69
N SER A 112 -12.84 -14.08 -34.55
CA SER A 112 -11.86 -13.06 -34.93
C SER A 112 -11.85 -12.89 -36.44
N LYS A 113 -11.36 -11.73 -36.89
CA LYS A 113 -11.11 -11.52 -38.32
C LYS A 113 -10.07 -12.51 -38.81
N GLU A 114 -10.10 -12.84 -40.11
CA GLU A 114 -9.27 -13.88 -40.74
C GLU A 114 -7.75 -13.69 -40.50
N THR A 115 -7.30 -12.45 -40.25
CA THR A 115 -5.90 -12.08 -40.00
C THR A 115 -5.52 -11.99 -38.51
N GLU A 116 -6.45 -12.18 -37.59
CA GLU A 116 -6.24 -12.01 -36.15
C GLU A 116 -6.38 -13.35 -35.41
N LYS A 117 -5.52 -13.57 -34.41
CA LYS A 117 -5.66 -14.74 -33.53
C LYS A 117 -7.01 -14.68 -32.80
N ALA A 118 -7.75 -15.79 -32.84
CA ALA A 118 -8.97 -15.95 -32.08
C ALA A 118 -8.74 -15.66 -30.60
N HIS A 119 -9.54 -14.73 -30.06
CA HIS A 119 -9.55 -14.46 -28.63
C HIS A 119 -10.32 -15.57 -27.92
N MET A 120 -9.93 -15.94 -26.71
CA MET A 120 -10.67 -16.92 -25.92
C MET A 120 -11.84 -16.23 -25.21
N VAL A 121 -13.00 -16.88 -25.25
CA VAL A 121 -14.22 -16.51 -24.52
C VAL A 121 -14.47 -17.58 -23.46
N ALA A 122 -14.97 -17.17 -22.30
CA ALA A 122 -15.33 -18.08 -21.21
C ALA A 122 -16.82 -17.98 -20.91
N ASP A 123 -17.39 -19.05 -20.36
CA ASP A 123 -18.80 -19.20 -19.98
C ASP A 123 -19.13 -18.68 -18.57
N GLY A 124 -18.17 -18.02 -17.91
CA GLY A 124 -18.30 -17.55 -16.54
C GLY A 124 -17.58 -16.23 -16.30
N ALA A 125 -17.43 -15.88 -15.03
CA ALA A 125 -16.94 -14.57 -14.64
C ALA A 125 -15.43 -14.39 -14.83
N LEU A 126 -15.06 -13.21 -15.35
CA LEU A 126 -13.71 -12.79 -15.62
C LEU A 126 -13.23 -11.76 -14.61
N ILE A 127 -12.12 -12.05 -13.93
CA ILE A 127 -11.43 -11.11 -13.05
C ILE A 127 -10.67 -10.10 -13.90
N LYS A 128 -10.97 -8.82 -13.68
CA LYS A 128 -10.37 -7.67 -14.36
C LYS A 128 -9.31 -6.97 -13.50
N GLU A 129 -9.40 -7.07 -12.18
CA GLU A 129 -8.40 -6.52 -11.27
C GLU A 129 -8.43 -7.27 -9.94
N LEU A 130 -7.25 -7.51 -9.36
CA LEU A 130 -7.10 -8.20 -8.09
C LEU A 130 -5.96 -7.56 -7.31
N HIS A 131 -6.17 -7.25 -6.03
CA HIS A 131 -5.08 -6.75 -5.16
C HIS A 131 -4.70 -7.82 -4.17
N ILE A 132 -3.41 -8.19 -4.16
CA ILE A 132 -2.84 -9.13 -3.19
C ILE A 132 -2.05 -8.36 -2.14
N THR A 133 -2.28 -8.71 -0.88
CA THR A 133 -1.77 -7.94 0.26
C THR A 133 -1.21 -8.85 1.34
N SER A 134 -0.13 -8.42 2.00
CA SER A 134 0.32 -8.94 3.30
C SER A 134 0.82 -7.80 4.18
N ASN A 135 0.81 -8.01 5.49
CA ASN A 135 1.38 -7.06 6.46
C ASN A 135 2.62 -7.67 7.09
N LYS A 136 3.66 -6.85 7.27
CA LYS A 136 4.85 -7.17 8.04
C LYS A 136 4.90 -6.26 9.28
N SER A 137 5.43 -6.81 10.36
CA SER A 137 5.71 -6.11 11.61
C SER A 137 7.20 -5.80 11.67
N VAL A 138 7.56 -4.52 11.80
CA VAL A 138 8.95 -4.06 11.84
C VAL A 138 9.34 -3.44 13.19
N GLY A 139 8.40 -3.43 14.15
CA GLY A 139 8.56 -2.80 15.45
C GLY A 139 8.25 -1.31 15.42
N LYS A 140 7.80 -0.81 16.58
CA LYS A 140 7.35 0.57 16.76
C LYS A 140 8.40 1.60 16.32
N GLY A 141 8.02 2.50 15.42
CA GLY A 141 8.84 3.62 14.97
C GLY A 141 9.89 3.25 13.93
N ASN A 142 9.87 2.03 13.38
CA ASN A 142 10.80 1.59 12.33
C ASN A 142 10.15 1.58 10.93
N GLU A 143 8.86 1.87 10.81
CA GLU A 143 8.09 1.70 9.56
C GLU A 143 8.66 2.53 8.42
N ASP A 144 8.93 3.81 8.69
CA ASP A 144 9.37 4.76 7.66
C ASP A 144 10.83 4.51 7.25
N ASP A 145 11.70 4.14 8.20
CA ASP A 145 13.08 3.73 7.93
C ASP A 145 13.12 2.46 7.10
N TYR A 146 12.26 1.49 7.42
CA TYR A 146 12.12 0.26 6.67
C TYR A 146 11.63 0.51 5.24
N ILE A 147 10.60 1.35 5.07
CA ILE A 147 10.09 1.77 3.75
C ILE A 147 11.18 2.50 2.95
N SER A 148 11.95 3.37 3.60
CA SER A 148 13.07 4.07 2.98
C SER A 148 14.17 3.11 2.55
N GLY A 149 14.49 2.11 3.37
CA GLY A 149 15.42 1.03 3.02
C GLY A 149 14.96 0.23 1.80
N LEU A 150 13.68 -0.16 1.75
CA LEU A 150 13.09 -0.83 0.59
C LEU A 150 13.15 0.01 -0.68
N SER A 151 13.05 1.33 -0.57
CA SER A 151 13.12 2.25 -1.72
C SER A 151 14.50 2.28 -2.41
N THR A 152 15.50 1.62 -1.85
CA THR A 152 16.81 1.44 -2.50
C THR A 152 16.86 0.24 -3.46
N GLN A 153 15.86 -0.65 -3.40
CA GLN A 153 15.88 -1.91 -4.13
C GLN A 153 14.96 -1.86 -5.37
N PRO A 154 15.43 -2.31 -6.54
CA PRO A 154 14.56 -2.52 -7.68
C PRO A 154 13.64 -3.72 -7.44
N TYR A 155 12.45 -3.69 -8.05
CA TYR A 155 11.55 -4.84 -8.09
C TYR A 155 11.24 -5.19 -9.54
N ARG A 156 11.70 -6.38 -9.97
CA ARG A 156 11.62 -6.83 -11.37
C ARG A 156 12.27 -5.79 -12.29
N ASN A 157 11.53 -5.27 -13.27
CA ASN A 157 11.99 -4.25 -14.21
C ASN A 157 11.58 -2.82 -13.80
N SER A 158 11.08 -2.64 -12.57
CA SER A 158 10.55 -1.38 -12.06
C SER A 158 11.52 -0.72 -11.08
N VAL A 159 11.55 0.61 -11.12
CA VAL A 159 12.38 1.49 -10.30
C VAL A 159 11.56 1.95 -9.10
N PRO A 160 12.11 1.90 -7.88
CA PRO A 160 11.43 2.40 -6.68
C PRO A 160 11.28 3.92 -6.74
N ARG A 161 10.18 4.41 -6.18
CA ARG A 161 9.91 5.83 -5.96
C ARG A 161 9.35 6.00 -4.55
N LEU A 162 10.17 6.52 -3.66
CA LEU A 162 9.74 6.93 -2.33
C LEU A 162 8.87 8.18 -2.45
N HIS A 163 7.71 8.17 -1.79
CA HIS A 163 6.84 9.34 -1.74
C HIS A 163 7.49 10.46 -0.91
N SER A 164 7.12 11.71 -1.18
CA SER A 164 7.71 12.89 -0.53
C SER A 164 7.54 12.92 1.00
N ASN A 165 6.50 12.26 1.52
CA ASN A 165 6.25 12.14 2.96
C ASN A 165 7.02 10.99 3.62
N GLY A 166 7.75 10.15 2.86
CA GLY A 166 8.48 8.98 3.36
C GLY A 166 7.60 7.81 3.83
N LYS A 167 6.27 7.93 3.75
CA LYS A 167 5.31 6.94 4.31
C LYS A 167 4.97 5.80 3.36
N SER A 168 5.41 5.89 2.10
CA SER A 168 5.09 4.91 1.07
C SER A 168 6.16 4.89 -0.01
N VAL A 169 6.37 3.70 -0.59
CA VAL A 169 7.20 3.51 -1.77
C VAL A 169 6.38 2.72 -2.80
N ASP A 170 6.44 3.12 -4.06
CA ASP A 170 5.90 2.38 -5.18
C ASP A 170 6.98 2.05 -6.20
N TRP A 171 6.74 1.03 -7.05
CA TRP A 171 7.67 0.73 -8.14
C TRP A 171 7.00 0.93 -9.48
N LEU A 172 7.63 1.77 -10.30
CA LEU A 172 7.13 2.18 -11.60
C LEU A 172 8.10 1.77 -12.71
N SER A 173 7.62 1.70 -13.95
CA SER A 173 8.56 1.66 -15.08
C SER A 173 9.40 2.93 -15.13
N LYS A 174 10.53 2.92 -15.86
CA LYS A 174 11.38 4.11 -16.07
C LYS A 174 10.63 5.34 -16.60
N LYS A 175 9.48 5.13 -17.27
CA LYS A 175 8.60 6.19 -17.79
C LYS A 175 7.44 6.55 -16.85
N GLY A 176 7.39 6.00 -15.65
CA GLY A 176 6.29 6.22 -14.68
C GLY A 176 5.03 5.37 -14.91
N ASN A 177 5.00 4.50 -15.92
CA ASN A 177 3.82 3.69 -16.26
C ASN A 177 3.65 2.44 -15.39
N VAL A 178 2.39 2.01 -15.24
CA VAL A 178 1.96 0.88 -14.40
C VAL A 178 0.90 0.02 -15.12
N ASN A 179 1.32 -0.68 -16.17
CA ASN A 179 0.37 -1.37 -17.05
C ASN A 179 -0.01 -2.79 -16.61
N LEU A 180 0.82 -3.43 -15.78
CA LEU A 180 0.66 -4.85 -15.41
C LEU A 180 0.42 -5.01 -13.92
N ILE A 181 1.37 -4.56 -13.11
CA ILE A 181 1.33 -4.68 -11.65
C ILE A 181 1.71 -3.32 -11.07
N TYR A 182 0.96 -2.87 -10.07
CA TYR A 182 1.32 -1.75 -9.21
C TYR A 182 1.74 -2.25 -7.83
N PRO A 183 3.03 -2.46 -7.58
CA PRO A 183 3.53 -2.81 -6.26
C PRO A 183 3.70 -1.55 -5.41
N THR A 184 3.25 -1.62 -4.16
CA THR A 184 3.35 -0.54 -3.17
C THR A 184 3.63 -1.11 -1.80
N VAL A 185 4.49 -0.43 -1.06
CA VAL A 185 4.70 -0.68 0.37
C VAL A 185 4.43 0.60 1.14
N TYR A 186 3.62 0.55 2.21
CA TYR A 186 3.24 1.74 2.95
C TYR A 186 3.03 1.50 4.44
N ASN A 187 3.16 2.57 5.22
CA ASN A 187 2.86 2.60 6.65
C ASN A 187 1.34 2.51 6.86
N LYS A 188 0.85 1.39 7.41
CA LYS A 188 -0.59 1.11 7.48
C LYS A 188 -1.31 1.98 8.51
N SER A 189 -0.67 2.32 9.63
CA SER A 189 -1.27 3.22 10.62
C SER A 189 -1.56 4.60 10.01
N HIS A 190 -0.58 5.16 9.31
CA HIS A 190 -0.70 6.47 8.66
C HIS A 190 -1.79 6.48 7.59
N GLU A 191 -1.91 5.41 6.81
CA GLU A 191 -2.96 5.26 5.80
C GLU A 191 -4.36 5.25 6.42
N ILE A 192 -4.55 4.50 7.51
CA ILE A 192 -5.85 4.41 8.22
C ILE A 192 -6.24 5.77 8.80
N GLU A 193 -5.29 6.47 9.44
CA GLU A 193 -5.53 7.80 10.01
C GLU A 193 -5.98 8.80 8.95
N LEU A 194 -5.31 8.81 7.80
CA LEU A 194 -5.56 9.77 6.73
C LEU A 194 -6.87 9.49 6.00
N HIS A 195 -7.19 8.23 5.71
CA HIS A 195 -8.31 7.88 4.82
C HIS A 195 -9.57 7.35 5.51
N SER A 196 -9.45 6.76 6.71
CA SER A 196 -10.56 6.08 7.38
C SER A 196 -10.96 6.76 8.69
N LEU A 197 -9.99 7.14 9.53
CA LEU A 197 -10.28 7.69 10.86
C LEU A 197 -11.10 8.99 10.81
N SER A 198 -10.73 9.90 9.91
CA SER A 198 -11.48 11.14 9.66
C SER A 198 -12.93 10.89 9.21
N LYS A 199 -13.13 9.92 8.30
CA LYS A 199 -14.46 9.55 7.79
C LYS A 199 -15.33 8.91 8.87
N ILE A 200 -14.75 8.02 9.68
CA ILE A 200 -15.45 7.34 10.77
C ILE A 200 -15.82 8.33 11.86
N LYS A 201 -14.90 9.21 12.24
CA LYS A 201 -15.16 10.32 13.17
C LYS A 201 -16.34 11.18 12.72
N ASN A 202 -16.36 11.57 11.45
CA ASN A 202 -17.45 12.39 10.90
C ASN A 202 -18.79 11.65 10.83
N LYS A 203 -18.79 10.33 10.62
CA LYS A 203 -20.02 9.54 10.49
C LYS A 203 -20.61 9.08 11.83
N PHE A 204 -19.77 8.67 12.78
CA PHE A 204 -20.20 8.01 14.00
C PHE A 204 -19.90 8.81 15.28
N SER A 205 -19.16 9.93 15.20
CA SER A 205 -18.61 10.70 16.33
C SER A 205 -17.43 10.05 17.05
N GLU A 206 -16.67 10.84 17.82
CA GLU A 206 -15.47 10.40 18.56
C GLU A 206 -15.79 9.44 19.71
N ASN A 207 -16.99 9.50 20.29
CA ASN A 207 -17.35 8.65 21.44
C ASN A 207 -17.97 7.31 21.00
N SER A 208 -17.98 7.00 19.71
CA SER A 208 -18.60 5.79 19.18
C SER A 208 -17.74 4.55 19.36
N LYS A 209 -18.40 3.38 19.43
CA LYS A 209 -17.72 2.08 19.46
C LYS A 209 -16.88 1.87 18.20
N GLU A 210 -17.36 2.36 17.06
CA GLU A 210 -16.70 2.33 15.77
C GLU A 210 -15.41 3.15 15.76
N PHE A 211 -15.45 4.36 16.33
CA PHE A 211 -14.26 5.21 16.45
C PHE A 211 -13.22 4.62 17.41
N ASN A 212 -13.66 4.06 18.55
CA ASN A 212 -12.76 3.39 19.48
C ASN A 212 -12.09 2.17 18.83
N TYR A 213 -12.87 1.33 18.12
CA TYR A 213 -12.33 0.16 17.42
C TYR A 213 -11.30 0.54 16.35
N ILE A 214 -11.58 1.54 15.50
CA ILE A 214 -10.59 1.93 14.48
C ILE A 214 -9.34 2.55 15.12
N SER A 215 -9.51 3.27 16.23
CA SER A 215 -8.39 3.79 17.03
C SER A 215 -7.52 2.66 17.60
N ASP A 216 -8.14 1.58 18.09
CA ASP A 216 -7.41 0.38 18.55
C ASP A 216 -6.62 -0.28 17.42
N VAL A 217 -7.20 -0.35 16.21
CA VAL A 217 -6.49 -0.83 15.00
C VAL A 217 -5.30 0.05 14.65
N VAL A 218 -5.45 1.38 14.73
CA VAL A 218 -4.35 2.33 14.49
C VAL A 218 -3.24 2.15 15.52
N ASN A 219 -3.59 2.08 16.80
CA ASN A 219 -2.63 1.90 17.90
C ASN A 219 -1.89 0.56 17.76
N TYR A 220 -2.60 -0.52 17.47
CA TYR A 220 -1.99 -1.81 17.17
C TYR A 220 -1.01 -1.72 15.99
N CYS A 221 -1.38 -0.99 14.92
CA CYS A 221 -0.49 -0.79 13.78
C CYS A 221 0.78 -0.04 14.16
N LYS A 222 0.69 1.01 15.00
CA LYS A 222 1.83 1.79 15.46
C LYS A 222 2.73 1.00 16.40
N ASP A 223 2.13 0.29 17.36
CA ASP A 223 2.88 -0.44 18.39
C ASP A 223 3.67 -1.62 17.81
N ASN A 224 3.18 -2.23 16.73
CA ASN A 224 3.88 -3.32 16.03
C ASN A 224 4.70 -2.82 14.84
N GLY A 225 4.60 -1.55 14.47
CA GLY A 225 5.20 -1.02 13.26
C GLY A 225 4.72 -1.74 12.00
N ILE A 226 3.44 -1.63 11.69
CA ILE A 226 2.83 -2.39 10.60
C ILE A 226 3.06 -1.70 9.24
N VAL A 227 3.77 -2.42 8.38
CA VAL A 227 4.03 -2.04 6.99
C VAL A 227 3.29 -3.00 6.07
N ARG A 228 2.50 -2.45 5.15
CA ARG A 228 1.70 -3.22 4.20
C ARG A 228 2.38 -3.35 2.86
N PHE A 229 2.48 -4.58 2.38
CA PHE A 229 2.90 -4.92 1.02
C PHE A 229 1.66 -5.22 0.18
N GLU A 230 1.38 -4.38 -0.81
CA GLU A 230 0.21 -4.49 -1.69
C GLU A 230 0.67 -4.53 -3.15
N GLN A 231 0.08 -5.43 -3.95
CA GLN A 231 0.30 -5.46 -5.40
C GLN A 231 -1.04 -5.45 -6.12
N LYS A 232 -1.30 -4.39 -6.89
CA LYS A 232 -2.51 -4.26 -7.71
C LYS A 232 -2.27 -4.90 -9.07
N LEU A 233 -2.84 -6.08 -9.28
CA LEU A 233 -2.74 -6.86 -10.51
C LEU A 233 -3.80 -6.38 -11.50
N LYS A 234 -3.37 -5.74 -12.59
CA LYS A 234 -4.26 -5.18 -13.61
C LYS A 234 -4.72 -6.24 -14.60
N SER A 235 -5.85 -5.98 -15.27
CA SER A 235 -6.48 -6.89 -16.24
C SER A 235 -5.49 -7.49 -17.24
N ARG A 236 -4.61 -6.66 -17.81
CA ARG A 236 -3.61 -7.11 -18.79
C ARG A 236 -2.62 -8.12 -18.21
N PHE A 237 -2.23 -7.98 -16.94
CA PHE A 237 -1.38 -8.96 -16.27
C PHE A 237 -2.14 -10.27 -16.05
N LEU A 238 -3.37 -10.19 -15.55
CA LEU A 238 -4.21 -11.37 -15.30
C LEU A 238 -4.47 -12.15 -16.60
N GLN A 239 -4.78 -11.46 -17.70
CA GLN A 239 -4.95 -12.07 -19.03
C GLN A 239 -3.65 -12.74 -19.52
N LYS A 240 -2.50 -12.05 -19.39
CA LYS A 240 -1.21 -12.60 -19.82
C LYS A 240 -0.82 -13.88 -19.06
N GLN A 241 -1.26 -14.01 -17.81
CA GLN A 241 -0.98 -15.17 -16.95
C GLN A 241 -2.14 -16.17 -16.89
N SER A 242 -3.21 -15.98 -17.69
CA SER A 242 -4.44 -16.80 -17.63
C SER A 242 -5.07 -16.88 -16.24
N LEU A 243 -4.92 -15.81 -15.43
CA LEU A 243 -5.45 -15.67 -14.07
C LEU A 243 -6.82 -14.96 -14.02
N CYS A 244 -7.37 -14.60 -15.18
CA CYS A 244 -8.65 -13.90 -15.27
C CYS A 244 -9.86 -14.84 -15.21
N TYR A 245 -9.72 -16.15 -15.42
CA TYR A 245 -10.85 -17.08 -15.53
C TYR A 245 -11.22 -17.66 -14.16
N TRP A 246 -12.13 -17.01 -13.45
CA TRP A 246 -12.51 -17.47 -12.11
C TRP A 246 -13.08 -18.89 -12.16
N GLY A 247 -12.48 -19.82 -11.42
CA GLY A 247 -12.84 -21.24 -11.42
C GLY A 247 -11.92 -22.14 -12.23
N LEU A 248 -11.21 -21.62 -13.24
CA LEU A 248 -10.20 -22.35 -14.02
C LEU A 248 -8.77 -21.90 -13.71
N SER A 249 -8.59 -20.66 -13.28
CA SER A 249 -7.27 -20.10 -12.98
C SER A 249 -6.62 -20.71 -11.72
N ASP A 250 -5.35 -21.05 -11.83
CA ASP A 250 -4.53 -21.47 -10.69
C ASP A 250 -3.94 -20.25 -9.94
N TYR A 251 -4.56 -19.90 -8.82
CA TYR A 251 -4.12 -18.77 -8.00
C TYR A 251 -2.89 -19.06 -7.13
N THR A 252 -2.36 -20.29 -7.09
CA THR A 252 -1.12 -20.57 -6.35
C THR A 252 0.07 -19.77 -6.89
N LEU A 253 0.05 -19.43 -8.18
CA LEU A 253 1.02 -18.55 -8.83
C LEU A 253 1.10 -17.16 -8.18
N LEU A 254 0.01 -16.68 -7.58
CA LEU A 254 -0.01 -15.41 -6.87
C LEU A 254 0.82 -15.46 -5.58
N ASN A 255 0.84 -16.60 -4.88
CA ASN A 255 1.67 -16.76 -3.69
C ASN A 255 3.15 -16.64 -4.03
N LYS A 256 3.59 -17.25 -5.14
CA LYS A 256 4.96 -17.14 -5.62
C LYS A 256 5.32 -15.69 -5.97
N LEU A 257 4.48 -15.04 -6.78
CA LEU A 257 4.65 -13.63 -7.17
C LEU A 257 4.76 -12.70 -5.94
N HIS A 258 3.93 -12.94 -4.93
CA HIS A 258 3.90 -12.13 -3.73
C HIS A 258 5.09 -12.40 -2.82
N THR A 259 5.50 -13.66 -2.69
CA THR A 259 6.68 -14.03 -1.89
C THR A 259 7.94 -13.36 -2.44
N GLU A 260 8.11 -13.33 -3.77
CA GLU A 260 9.21 -12.58 -4.41
C GLU A 260 9.20 -11.08 -4.07
N PHE A 261 8.03 -10.50 -3.84
CA PHE A 261 7.88 -9.10 -3.44
C PHE A 261 8.14 -8.88 -1.95
N LEU A 262 7.67 -9.80 -1.10
CA LEU A 262 7.95 -9.78 0.33
C LEU A 262 9.45 -9.93 0.62
N ASP A 263 10.15 -10.73 -0.17
CA ASP A 263 11.57 -11.04 -0.02
C ASP A 263 12.52 -9.91 -0.48
N LEU A 264 11.99 -8.74 -0.85
CA LEU A 264 12.80 -7.56 -1.15
C LEU A 264 13.70 -7.16 0.03
N ASP A 265 13.23 -7.36 1.26
CA ASP A 265 13.99 -7.06 2.47
C ASP A 265 15.06 -8.11 2.80
N LYS A 266 14.93 -9.37 2.36
CA LYS A 266 15.97 -10.39 2.60
C LYS A 266 17.31 -10.04 1.96
N LYS A 267 17.30 -9.19 0.93
CA LYS A 267 18.51 -8.68 0.26
C LYS A 267 19.12 -7.46 0.97
N LEU A 268 18.44 -6.95 1.99
CA LEU A 268 18.82 -5.76 2.74
C LEU A 268 19.05 -6.12 4.22
N SER A 269 20.24 -5.86 4.74
CA SER A 269 20.38 -5.61 6.18
C SER A 269 19.85 -4.20 6.47
N VAL A 270 18.53 -4.06 6.60
CA VAL A 270 17.93 -2.76 6.90
C VAL A 270 18.23 -2.40 8.35
N ASN A 271 19.08 -1.39 8.52
CA ASN A 271 19.38 -0.82 9.82
C ASN A 271 18.62 0.49 9.98
N ALA A 272 17.89 0.66 11.09
CA ALA A 272 17.48 1.97 11.55
C ALA A 272 18.67 2.62 12.27
N MET A 273 18.93 3.87 11.94
CA MET A 273 20.01 4.65 12.55
C MET A 273 19.39 5.84 13.25
N ASP A 274 19.53 5.87 14.58
CA ASP A 274 19.20 7.05 15.36
C ASP A 274 20.39 8.02 15.25
N PHE A 275 20.13 9.19 14.69
CA PHE A 275 21.13 10.23 14.49
C PHE A 275 21.02 11.31 15.57
N GLU A 276 22.16 11.82 16.02
CA GLU A 276 22.26 13.06 16.79
C GLU A 276 23.07 14.08 15.99
N THR A 277 22.63 15.33 16.00
CA THR A 277 23.47 16.45 15.57
C THR A 277 24.67 16.61 16.52
N ILE A 278 25.74 17.28 16.08
CA ILE A 278 26.90 17.58 16.95
C ILE A 278 26.46 18.32 18.24
N SER A 279 25.48 19.23 18.15
CA SER A 279 24.98 19.95 19.32
C SER A 279 24.24 19.03 20.29
N GLU A 280 23.33 18.18 19.80
CA GLU A 280 22.66 17.17 20.62
C GLU A 280 23.67 16.22 21.27
N HIS A 281 24.70 15.81 20.52
CA HIS A 281 25.74 14.91 21.02
C HIS A 281 26.61 15.55 22.12
N LEU A 282 26.89 16.85 22.02
CA LEU A 282 27.59 17.59 23.06
C LEU A 282 26.79 17.68 24.36
N ILE A 283 25.46 17.80 24.26
CA ILE A 283 24.56 17.82 25.42
C ILE A 283 24.41 16.41 26.00
N SER A 284 24.17 15.40 25.14
CA SER A 284 23.95 14.02 25.57
C SER A 284 25.17 13.41 26.28
N ARG A 285 26.38 13.83 25.89
CA ARG A 285 27.64 13.47 26.57
C ARG A 285 28.00 14.35 27.77
N GLY A 286 27.18 15.33 28.14
CA GLY A 286 27.46 16.25 29.24
C GLY A 286 28.71 17.12 29.02
N VAL A 287 29.06 17.40 27.77
CA VAL A 287 30.22 18.26 27.44
C VAL A 287 29.88 19.75 27.66
N VAL A 288 28.61 20.11 27.50
CA VAL A 288 28.06 21.44 27.72
C VAL A 288 26.67 21.34 28.32
N ASP A 289 26.32 22.30 29.19
CA ASP A 289 25.07 22.26 29.97
C ASP A 289 23.90 22.98 29.30
N THR A 290 24.15 23.74 28.22
CA THR A 290 23.13 24.59 27.57
C THR A 290 23.10 24.41 26.06
N THR A 291 21.89 24.47 25.48
CA THR A 291 21.65 24.38 24.04
C THR A 291 22.38 25.46 23.26
N ARG A 292 22.47 26.67 23.82
CA ARG A 292 23.23 27.78 23.22
C ARG A 292 24.71 27.43 23.07
N SER A 293 25.34 26.94 24.14
CA SER A 293 26.76 26.55 24.14
C SER A 293 27.03 25.39 23.18
N ALA A 294 26.09 24.43 23.10
CA ALA A 294 26.13 23.31 22.18
C ALA A 294 26.07 23.76 20.72
N ASN A 295 25.10 24.61 20.36
CA ASN A 295 24.94 25.13 19.01
C ASN A 295 26.12 26.00 18.58
N THR A 296 26.64 26.86 19.47
CA THR A 296 27.85 27.63 19.18
C THR A 296 29.04 26.71 18.91
N THR A 297 29.25 25.68 19.74
CA THR A 297 30.36 24.73 19.57
C THR A 297 30.19 23.88 18.30
N ALA A 298 28.97 23.45 17.98
CA ALA A 298 28.66 22.72 16.74
C ALA A 298 28.92 23.58 15.50
N MET A 299 28.65 24.89 15.55
CA MET A 299 28.94 25.81 14.45
C MET A 299 30.43 25.85 14.10
N TYR A 300 31.34 25.79 15.08
CA TYR A 300 32.78 25.69 14.81
C TYR A 300 33.13 24.41 14.03
N ALA A 301 32.49 23.28 14.35
CA ALA A 301 32.70 22.02 13.62
C ALA A 301 32.14 22.08 12.19
N ILE A 302 30.98 22.74 11.99
CA ILE A 302 30.39 22.94 10.66
C ILE A 302 31.25 23.87 9.81
N GLN A 303 31.72 24.99 10.36
CA GLN A 303 32.63 25.91 9.67
C GLN A 303 33.94 25.21 9.29
N TRP A 304 34.52 24.44 10.21
CA TRP A 304 35.68 23.59 9.94
C TRP A 304 35.41 22.57 8.83
N PHE A 305 34.24 21.93 8.82
CA PHE A 305 33.81 20.99 7.78
C PHE A 305 33.73 21.64 6.39
N HIS A 306 33.25 22.88 6.32
CA HIS A 306 33.25 23.69 5.08
C HIS A 306 34.63 24.27 4.71
N GLY A 307 35.70 23.88 5.41
CA GLY A 307 37.08 24.25 5.07
C GLY A 307 37.59 25.54 5.74
N HIS A 308 36.86 26.10 6.70
CA HIS A 308 37.31 27.27 7.44
C HIS A 308 38.52 26.92 8.33
N ILE A 309 39.57 27.75 8.27
CA ILE A 309 40.79 27.60 9.07
C ILE A 309 40.69 28.54 10.28
N PHE A 310 40.87 28.00 11.48
CA PHE A 310 40.81 28.76 12.71
C PHE A 310 42.19 29.15 13.23
N ASP A 311 42.29 30.36 13.76
CA ASP A 311 43.44 30.80 14.54
C ASP A 311 43.44 30.13 15.92
N LEU A 312 44.37 29.21 16.13
CA LEU A 312 44.48 28.40 17.35
C LEU A 312 44.97 29.18 18.57
N ASN A 313 45.46 30.42 18.40
CA ASN A 313 45.87 31.28 19.50
C ASN A 313 44.67 31.99 20.16
N LYS A 314 43.49 32.00 19.52
CA LYS A 314 42.28 32.59 20.08
C LYS A 314 41.70 31.72 21.19
N LYS A 315 41.53 32.28 22.39
CA LYS A 315 40.98 31.60 23.58
C LYS A 315 39.60 30.94 23.33
N GLN A 316 38.74 31.58 22.53
CA GLN A 316 37.44 31.02 22.15
C GLN A 316 37.60 29.75 21.28
N VAL A 317 38.49 29.79 20.29
CA VAL A 317 38.81 28.63 19.44
C VAL A 317 39.34 27.48 20.29
N GLN A 318 40.25 27.78 21.23
CA GLN A 318 40.79 26.77 22.16
C GLN A 318 39.68 26.13 23.01
N THR A 319 38.73 26.92 23.49
CA THR A 319 37.58 26.46 24.30
C THR A 319 36.67 25.52 23.49
N HIS A 320 36.25 25.93 22.29
CA HIS A 320 35.38 25.11 21.44
C HIS A 320 36.11 23.87 20.92
N ARG A 321 37.38 23.99 20.55
CA ARG A 321 38.23 22.84 20.19
C ARG A 321 38.34 21.82 21.33
N ALA A 322 38.50 22.27 22.58
CA ALA A 322 38.56 21.37 23.73
C ALA A 322 37.24 20.60 23.94
N ARG A 323 36.10 21.27 23.74
CA ARG A 323 34.77 20.63 23.78
C ARG A 323 34.57 19.63 22.64
N LEU A 324 34.90 20.01 21.41
CA LEU A 324 34.80 19.15 20.23
C LEU A 324 35.72 17.92 20.32
N ARG A 325 36.91 18.04 20.92
CA ARG A 325 37.80 16.88 21.14
C ARG A 325 37.18 15.82 22.05
N LYS A 326 36.32 16.19 22.99
CA LYS A 326 35.59 15.23 23.86
C LYS A 326 34.61 14.34 23.08
N ILE A 327 34.22 14.75 21.87
CA ILE A 327 33.38 13.98 20.95
C ILE A 327 34.15 13.53 19.69
N GLY A 328 35.49 13.55 19.73
CA GLY A 328 36.34 13.02 18.66
C GLY A 328 36.58 13.95 17.46
N ILE A 329 36.23 15.23 17.57
CA ILE A 329 36.41 16.23 16.49
C ILE A 329 37.57 17.16 16.87
N ASP A 330 38.62 17.22 16.02
CA ASP A 330 39.71 18.19 16.20
C ASP A 330 39.79 19.18 15.03
N ILE A 331 39.28 20.39 15.26
CA ILE A 331 39.26 21.49 14.28
C ILE A 331 40.64 22.10 13.98
N ALA A 332 41.71 21.67 14.66
CA ALA A 332 43.08 22.05 14.31
C ALA A 332 43.66 21.19 13.16
N GLN A 333 43.07 20.02 12.90
CA GLN A 333 43.49 19.15 11.81
C GLN A 333 42.81 19.54 10.50
N LYS A 334 43.36 19.11 9.37
CA LYS A 334 42.67 19.26 8.08
C LYS A 334 41.44 18.36 8.06
N CYS A 335 40.26 18.92 7.77
CA CYS A 335 39.05 18.14 7.64
C CYS A 335 39.15 17.19 6.44
N ASN A 336 38.94 15.89 6.69
CA ASN A 336 38.73 14.93 5.61
C ASN A 336 37.23 14.83 5.32
N VAL A 337 36.77 15.68 4.40
CA VAL A 337 35.35 15.81 4.00
C VAL A 337 34.76 14.48 3.50
N SER A 338 35.58 13.57 2.96
CA SER A 338 35.12 12.25 2.50
C SER A 338 34.77 11.27 3.63
N LYS A 339 35.23 11.53 4.87
CA LYS A 339 35.03 10.65 6.03
C LYS A 339 34.26 11.30 7.18
N PHE A 340 34.23 12.63 7.23
CA PHE A 340 33.55 13.36 8.30
C PHE A 340 32.07 13.57 7.97
N SER A 341 31.20 13.21 8.92
CA SER A 341 29.77 13.52 8.89
C SER A 341 29.44 14.50 10.02
N PRO A 342 28.68 15.58 9.76
CA PRO A 342 28.23 16.50 10.79
C PRO A 342 27.12 15.91 11.70
N VAL A 343 26.80 14.63 11.51
CA VAL A 343 25.79 13.89 12.24
C VAL A 343 26.44 12.64 12.83
N VAL A 344 26.22 12.40 14.12
CA VAL A 344 26.76 11.27 14.87
C VAL A 344 25.72 10.17 14.92
N VAL A 345 26.12 8.95 14.56
CA VAL A 345 25.27 7.76 14.71
C VAL A 345 25.26 7.39 16.20
N LYS A 346 24.11 7.53 16.85
CA LYS A 346 23.94 7.21 18.27
C LYS A 346 23.74 5.71 18.48
N GLN A 347 22.90 5.12 17.66
CA GLN A 347 22.59 3.71 17.72
C GLN A 347 22.22 3.21 16.32
N THR A 348 22.83 2.11 15.93
CA THR A 348 22.40 1.33 14.76
C THR A 348 21.62 0.14 15.30
N ARG A 349 20.33 0.06 14.96
CA ARG A 349 19.48 -1.07 15.32
C ARG A 349 19.06 -1.82 14.06
N GLU A 350 19.32 -3.12 14.04
CA GLU A 350 18.84 -3.98 12.96
C GLU A 350 17.31 -4.09 13.08
N ILE A 351 16.60 -3.79 11.99
CA ILE A 351 15.14 -3.89 11.96
C ILE A 351 14.76 -5.36 11.83
N LYS A 352 14.21 -5.93 12.91
CA LYS A 352 13.69 -7.30 12.89
C LYS A 352 12.30 -7.32 12.25
N VAL A 353 12.22 -7.92 11.08
CA VAL A 353 10.97 -8.12 10.36
C VAL A 353 10.32 -9.43 10.78
N SER A 354 9.03 -9.40 11.08
CA SER A 354 8.24 -10.57 11.44
C SER A 354 6.85 -10.54 10.82
N ASP A 355 6.17 -11.68 10.81
CA ASP A 355 4.78 -11.76 10.37
C ASP A 355 3.84 -11.06 11.36
N CYS A 356 2.81 -10.42 10.82
CA CYS A 356 1.82 -9.72 11.63
C CYS A 356 0.85 -10.70 12.31
N VAL A 357 0.73 -10.62 13.65
CA VAL A 357 -0.12 -11.50 14.45
C VAL A 357 -1.50 -10.88 14.68
N ILE A 358 -2.56 -11.55 14.27
CA ILE A 358 -3.94 -11.05 14.43
C ILE A 358 -4.28 -10.94 15.94
N PRO A 359 -4.61 -9.74 16.47
CA PRO A 359 -4.97 -9.61 17.87
C PRO A 359 -6.33 -10.25 18.16
N SER A 360 -6.52 -10.74 19.40
CA SER A 360 -7.70 -11.51 19.80
C SER A 360 -9.03 -10.75 19.67
N TRP A 361 -8.99 -9.44 19.86
CA TRP A 361 -10.14 -8.55 19.74
C TRP A 361 -10.51 -8.19 18.29
N TYR A 362 -9.67 -8.55 17.31
CA TYR A 362 -9.87 -8.15 15.91
C TYR A 362 -11.06 -8.85 15.26
N VAL A 363 -11.96 -8.06 14.67
CA VAL A 363 -13.15 -8.59 13.99
C VAL A 363 -12.75 -9.09 12.59
N LYS A 364 -12.60 -10.40 12.41
CA LYS A 364 -12.21 -11.03 11.13
C LYS A 364 -13.31 -10.92 10.06
N PRO A 365 -12.96 -10.94 8.76
CA PRO A 365 -13.96 -10.98 7.69
C PRO A 365 -14.68 -12.33 7.70
N SER A 366 -16.01 -12.29 7.57
CA SER A 366 -16.84 -13.48 7.43
C SER A 366 -17.48 -13.52 6.04
N HIS A 367 -17.30 -14.65 5.35
CA HIS A 367 -17.90 -14.94 4.03
C HIS A 367 -18.86 -16.14 4.07
N LEU A 368 -18.95 -16.83 5.21
CA LEU A 368 -19.86 -17.94 5.44
C LEU A 368 -20.95 -17.46 6.41
N ARG A 369 -22.23 -17.59 6.06
CA ARG A 369 -23.29 -17.60 7.07
C ARG A 369 -23.40 -19.02 7.61
N VAL A 370 -23.45 -19.16 8.92
CA VAL A 370 -24.17 -20.27 9.54
C VAL A 370 -25.62 -20.07 9.10
N ALA A 371 -26.17 -21.10 8.44
CA ALA A 371 -27.55 -21.12 7.97
C ALA A 371 -28.54 -20.93 9.12
#